data_AF-A0A443QPE2-F1
#
_entry.id   AF-A0A443QPE2-F1
#
_cell.length_a   1.000
_cell.length_b   1.000
_cell.length_c   1.000
_cell.angle_alpha   90.00
_cell.angle_beta   90.00
_cell.angle_gamma   90.00
#
_symmetry.space_group_name_H-M   'P 1'
#
loop_
_entity.id
_entity.type
_entity.pdbx_description
1 polymer ?
#
loop_
_entity_poly.entity_id
_entity_poly.type
_entity_poly.pdbx_seq_one_letter_code
_entity_poly.pdbx_strand_id
1 'polypeptide(L)' 'MDLVLGNLIYEKGSSLVRMIQKWIGDEAFKKGLNFYLNKHQYSNAETDDMLDAFDRFTDKNVKNVMNMWFKVEGYPMIKV' A
#
# COMPACT_ATOMS: atom_id res chain seq x y z
N MET A 1 9.28 -13.50 19.98
CA MET A 1 9.94 -12.71 18.92
C MET A 1 8.82 -11.97 18.24
N ASP A 2 8.73 -10.66 18.48
CA ASP A 2 7.55 -9.86 18.15
C ASP A 2 7.23 -9.95 16.67
N LEU A 3 6.03 -10.46 16.35
CA LEU A 3 5.51 -10.54 14.98
C LEU A 3 5.63 -9.19 14.26
N VAL A 4 5.55 -8.08 15.00
CA VAL A 4 5.59 -6.69 14.51
C VAL A 4 6.94 -6.29 13.87
N LEU A 5 8.06 -6.92 14.26
CA LEU A 5 9.41 -6.60 13.75
C LEU A 5 10.03 -7.71 12.89
N GLY A 6 9.27 -8.76 12.56
CA GLY A 6 9.78 -9.89 11.78
C GLY A 6 10.06 -9.52 10.31
N ASN A 7 11.09 -10.15 9.72
CA ASN A 7 11.44 -10.01 8.30
C ASN A 7 10.23 -10.16 7.35
N LEU A 8 9.30 -11.06 7.70
CA LEU A 8 8.09 -11.32 6.93
C LEU A 8 7.24 -10.07 6.70
N ILE A 9 7.10 -9.18 7.70
CA ILE A 9 6.30 -7.96 7.56
C ILE A 9 6.99 -6.97 6.61
N TYR A 10 8.31 -6.81 6.70
CA TYR A 10 9.05 -5.91 5.83
C TYR A 10 9.11 -6.43 4.37
N GLU A 11 9.32 -7.73 4.19
CA GLU A 11 9.34 -8.36 2.87
C GLU A 11 7.95 -8.33 2.20
N LYS A 12 6.89 -8.67 2.94
CA LYS A 12 5.51 -8.57 2.44
C LYS A 12 5.13 -7.11 2.17
N GLY A 13 5.42 -6.20 3.09
CA GLY A 13 5.12 -4.78 2.96
C GLY A 13 5.78 -4.13 1.74
N SER A 14 7.08 -4.34 1.56
CA SER A 14 7.81 -3.82 0.39
C SER A 14 7.29 -4.40 -0.94
N SER A 15 6.95 -5.69 -0.96
CA SER A 15 6.35 -6.34 -2.12
C SER A 15 4.98 -5.74 -2.47
N LEU A 16 4.14 -5.48 -1.47
CA LEU A 16 2.84 -4.84 -1.68
C LEU A 16 2.96 -3.39 -2.15
N VAL A 17 3.89 -2.60 -1.59
CA VAL A 17 4.16 -1.23 -2.08
C VAL A 17 4.61 -1.26 -3.55
N ARG A 18 5.49 -2.18 -3.92
CA ARG A 18 5.91 -2.37 -5.31
C ARG A 18 4.75 -2.79 -6.21
N MET A 19 3.87 -3.65 -5.73
CA MET A 19 2.67 -4.06 -6.45
C MET A 19 1.72 -2.88 -6.69
N ILE A 20 1.49 -2.03 -5.68
CA ILE A 20 0.69 -0.80 -5.81
C ILE A 20 1.32 0.10 -6.88
N GLN A 21 2.62 0.39 -6.78
CA GLN A 21 3.32 1.24 -7.75
C GLN A 21 3.17 0.72 -9.19
N LYS A 22 3.39 -0.58 -9.40
CA LYS A 22 3.25 -1.21 -10.73
C LYS A 22 1.81 -1.25 -11.21
N TRP A 23 0.86 -1.41 -10.30
CA TRP A 23 -0.55 -1.45 -10.64
C TRP A 23 -1.06 -0.07 -11.03
N ILE A 24 -0.84 0.97 -10.23
CA ILE A 24 -1.42 2.30 -10.48
C ILE A 24 -0.57 3.18 -11.42
N GLY A 25 0.70 2.82 -11.62
CA GLY A 25 1.66 3.53 -12.46
C GLY A 25 2.51 4.53 -11.66
N ASP A 26 3.72 4.80 -12.17
CA ASP A 26 4.73 5.60 -11.47
C ASP A 26 4.29 7.05 -11.20
N GLU A 27 3.52 7.66 -12.11
CA GLU A 27 3.05 9.04 -11.96
C GLU A 27 2.02 9.16 -10.84
N ALA A 28 0.97 8.34 -10.88
CA ALA A 28 -0.07 8.31 -9.85
C ALA A 28 0.51 7.97 -8.48
N PHE A 29 1.43 7.00 -8.42
CA PHE A 29 2.12 6.63 -7.20
C PHE A 29 2.92 7.80 -6.60
N LYS A 30 3.73 8.50 -7.41
CA LYS A 30 4.50 9.66 -6.94
C LYS A 30 3.61 10.80 -6.46
N LYS A 31 2.53 11.11 -7.17
CA LYS A 31 1.56 12.14 -6.77
C LYS A 31 0.88 11.78 -5.45
N GLY A 32 0.39 10.54 -5.32
CA GLY A 32 -0.26 10.06 -4.10
C GLY A 32 0.69 10.06 -2.91
N LEU A 33 1.93 9.58 -3.08
CA LEU A 33 2.93 9.59 -2.02
C LEU A 33 3.29 11.01 -1.58
N ASN A 34 3.50 11.94 -2.53
CA ASN A 34 3.78 13.33 -2.22
C ASN A 34 2.61 13.99 -1.47
N PHE A 35 1.37 13.74 -1.92
CA PHE A 35 0.17 14.23 -1.26
C PHE A 35 0.05 13.70 0.17
N TYR A 36 0.21 12.39 0.37
CA TYR A 36 0.18 11.74 1.69
C TYR A 36 1.19 12.37 2.65
N LEU A 37 2.46 12.47 2.23
CA LEU A 37 3.54 13.01 3.06
C LEU A 37 3.29 14.48 3.42
N ASN A 38 2.85 15.30 2.46
CA ASN A 38 2.57 16.71 2.71
C ASN A 38 1.32 16.92 3.59
N LYS A 39 0.29 16.07 3.45
CA LYS A 39 -0.95 16.17 4.23
C LYS A 39 -0.72 15.82 5.71
N HIS A 40 0.13 14.83 5.98
CA HIS A 40 0.36 14.31 7.33
C HIS A 40 1.70 14.75 7.95
N GLN A 41 2.41 15.69 7.31
CA GLN A 41 3.66 16.23 7.83
C GLN A 41 3.51 16.72 9.28
N TYR A 42 4.49 16.41 10.12
CA TYR A 42 4.50 16.77 11.56
C TYR A 42 3.30 16.25 12.36
N SER A 43 2.60 15.23 11.84
CA SER A 43 1.46 14.58 12.49
C SER A 43 1.54 13.06 12.30
N ASN A 44 0.50 12.35 12.76
CA ASN A 44 0.40 10.90 12.60
C ASN A 44 -0.49 10.55 11.40
N ALA A 45 -0.35 9.31 10.93
CA ALA A 45 -1.15 8.76 9.85
C ALA A 45 -1.32 7.25 10.02
N GLU A 46 -2.38 6.72 9.44
CA GLU A 46 -2.65 5.28 9.39
C GLU A 46 -2.54 4.74 7.96
N THR A 47 -2.56 3.40 7.81
CA THR A 47 -2.49 2.76 6.49
C THR A 47 -3.60 3.24 5.54
N ASP A 48 -4.80 3.47 6.08
CA ASP A 48 -5.94 3.95 5.31
C ASP A 48 -5.70 5.34 4.71
N ASP A 49 -5.01 6.24 5.42
CA ASP A 49 -4.66 7.57 4.90
C ASP A 49 -3.75 7.49 3.65
N MET A 50 -2.82 6.54 3.65
CA MET A 50 -1.92 6.29 2.51
C MET A 50 -2.70 5.72 1.32
N LEU A 51 -3.59 4.75 1.56
CA LEU A 51 -4.40 4.16 0.50
C LEU A 51 -5.36 5.18 -0.12
N ASP A 52 -6.01 6.00 0.71
CA ASP A 52 -6.88 7.08 0.26
C ASP A 52 -6.11 8.14 -0.54
N ALA A 53 -4.83 8.37 -0.23
CA ALA A 53 -3.98 9.25 -1.01
C ALA A 53 -3.64 8.69 -2.40
N PHE A 54 -3.48 7.36 -2.54
CA PHE A 54 -3.29 6.74 -3.86
C PHE A 54 -4.56 6.74 -4.70
N ASP A 55 -5.71 6.42 -4.11
CA ASP A 55 -7.02 6.41 -4.79
C ASP A 55 -7.38 7.77 -5.41
N ARG A 56 -6.86 8.87 -4.88
CA ARG A 56 -7.07 10.22 -5.45
C ARG A 56 -6.48 10.44 -6.84
N PHE A 57 -5.47 9.64 -7.23
CA PHE A 57 -4.72 9.83 -8.47
C PHE A 57 -4.83 8.65 -9.44
N THR A 58 -5.78 7.74 -9.20
CA THR A 58 -6.04 6.60 -10.08
C THR A 58 -7.51 6.19 -10.03
N ASP A 59 -8.03 5.63 -11.13
CA ASP A 59 -9.40 5.12 -11.19
C ASP A 59 -9.52 3.71 -10.57
N LYS A 60 -8.39 3.19 -10.07
CA LYS A 60 -8.29 1.88 -9.42
C LYS A 60 -8.69 2.01 -7.95
N ASN A 61 -9.45 1.04 -7.45
CA ASN A 61 -9.81 0.99 -6.04
C ASN A 61 -8.67 0.31 -5.23
N VAL A 62 -7.60 1.07 -4.99
CA VAL A 62 -6.38 0.61 -4.31
C VAL A 62 -6.72 0.19 -2.89
N LYS A 63 -7.49 1.01 -2.17
CA LYS A 63 -7.84 0.74 -0.78
C LYS A 63 -8.57 -0.58 -0.60
N ASN A 64 -9.58 -0.86 -1.41
CA ASN A 64 -10.35 -2.10 -1.28
C ASN A 64 -9.48 -3.32 -1.57
N VAL A 65 -8.66 -3.28 -2.63
CA VAL A 65 -7.79 -4.41 -2.99
C VAL A 65 -6.70 -4.63 -1.93
N MET A 66 -6.01 -3.57 -1.48
CA MET A 66 -4.93 -3.71 -0.49
C MET A 66 -5.43 -4.18 0.87
N ASN A 67 -6.66 -3.80 1.25
CA ASN A 67 -7.30 -4.34 2.45
C ASN A 67 -7.39 -5.86 2.46
N MET A 68 -7.61 -6.50 1.29
CA MET A 68 -7.60 -7.96 1.19
C MET A 68 -6.21 -8.54 1.42
N TRP A 69 -5.17 -7.91 0.88
CA TRP A 69 -3.78 -8.33 1.03
C TRP A 69 -3.24 -8.18 2.46
N PHE A 70 -3.75 -7.20 3.21
CA PHE A 70 -3.37 -6.98 4.61
C PHE A 70 -4.12 -7.90 5.59
N LYS A 71 -5.41 -8.14 5.36
CA LYS A 71 -6.27 -8.88 6.31
C LYS A 71 -6.24 -10.39 6.12
N VAL A 72 -5.84 -10.87 4.94
CA VAL A 72 -5.78 -12.30 4.64
C VAL A 72 -4.33 -12.79 4.71
N GLU A 73 -4.12 -13.89 5.43
CA GLU A 73 -2.84 -14.57 5.48
C GLU A 73 -2.51 -15.26 4.15
N GLY A 74 -1.22 -15.31 3.81
CA GLY A 74 -0.75 -15.87 2.54
C GLY A 74 -0.95 -14.95 1.33
N TYR A 75 -0.96 -15.57 0.15
CA TYR A 75 -1.10 -14.93 -1.16
C TYR A 75 -1.63 -15.95 -2.19
N PRO A 76 -2.33 -15.50 -3.25
CA PRO A 76 -2.91 -16.39 -4.26
C PRO A 76 -1.84 -16.97 -5.19
N MET A 77 -2.05 -18.22 -5.63
CA MET A 77 -1.29 -18.89 -6.68
C MET A 77 -2.16 -19.00 -7.93
N ILE A 78 -1.78 -18.29 -8.99
CA ILE A 78 -2.49 -18.33 -10.28
C ILE A 78 -1.99 -19.53 -11.08
N LYS A 79 -2.89 -20.46 -11.41
CA LYS A 79 -2.62 -21.60 -12.31
C LYS A 79 -3.04 -21.22 -13.74
N VAL A 80 -2.24 -21.66 -14.71
CA VAL A 80 -2.48 -21.45 -16.16
C VAL A 80 -3.11 -22.71 -16.74
#